data_AF-A0A3N5RW87-F1
#
_entry.id   AF-A0A3N5RW87-F1
#
_cell.length_a   1.000
_cell.length_b   1.000
_cell.length_c   1.000
_cell.angle_alpha   90.00
_cell.angle_beta   90.00
_cell.angle_gamma   90.00
#
_symmetry.space_group_name_H-M   'P 1'
#
loop_
_entity.id
_entity.type
_entity.pdbx_description
1 polymer ?
#
loop_
_entity_poly.entity_id
_entity_poly.type
_entity_poly.pdbx_seq_one_letter_code
_entity_poly.pdbx_strand_id
1 'polypeptide(L)'
;MPFAVIGGNAVGAWVARVDLEAVRNTKDVELLVRRADLSAIISALNEAGFLYQNVSGLDLFLDGPDGSVRSAIHLEFACERIRPEHPLDSPDVDEREPGPDFPIAT
;
A
#
# COMPACT_ATOMS: atom_id res chain seq x y z
N MET A 1 12.99 3.72 -4.55
CA MET A 1 12.49 2.57 -3.79
C MET A 1 11.33 1.97 -4.56
N PRO A 2 11.37 0.70 -4.98
CA PRO A 2 10.24 0.05 -5.60
C PRO A 2 9.05 -0.05 -4.64
N PHE A 3 7.83 0.16 -5.15
CA PHE A 3 6.58 -0.09 -4.44
C PHE A 3 5.50 -0.59 -5.40
N ALA A 4 4.45 -1.21 -4.89
CA ALA A 4 3.23 -1.48 -5.64
C ALA A 4 2.01 -1.09 -4.81
N VAL A 5 1.01 -0.50 -5.45
CA VAL A 5 -0.30 -0.30 -4.81
C VAL A 5 -1.02 -1.65 -4.78
N ILE A 6 -1.58 -1.98 -3.61
CA ILE A 6 -2.35 -3.20 -3.38
C ILE A 6 -3.76 -2.85 -2.89
N GLY A 7 -4.50 -3.86 -2.42
CA GLY A 7 -5.81 -3.67 -1.79
C GLY A 7 -6.84 -2.99 -2.69
N GLY A 8 -7.66 -2.11 -2.10
CA GLY A 8 -8.85 -1.56 -2.76
C GLY A 8 -8.54 -0.76 -4.03
N ASN A 9 -7.47 0.03 -4.00
CA ASN A 9 -7.04 0.83 -5.14
C ASN A 9 -6.51 -0.03 -6.29
N ALA A 10 -5.78 -1.11 -5.98
CA ALA A 10 -5.33 -2.06 -6.99
C ALA A 10 -6.50 -2.79 -7.64
N VAL A 11 -7.48 -3.24 -6.84
CA VAL A 11 -8.73 -3.83 -7.36
C VAL A 11 -9.47 -2.85 -8.27
N GLY A 12 -9.58 -1.58 -7.87
CA GLY A 12 -10.16 -0.53 -8.70
C GLY A 12 -9.46 -0.38 -10.06
N ALA A 13 -8.13 -0.37 -10.06
CA ALA A 13 -7.33 -0.30 -11.28
C ALA A 13 -7.54 -1.54 -12.19
N TRP A 14 -7.67 -2.74 -11.61
CA TRP A 14 -7.97 -3.97 -12.36
C TRP A 14 -9.39 -3.95 -12.95
N VAL A 15 -10.39 -3.56 -12.17
CA VAL A 15 -11.78 -3.43 -12.62
C VAL A 15 -11.90 -2.42 -13.75
N ALA A 16 -11.21 -1.27 -13.66
CA ALA A 16 -11.20 -0.23 -14.69
C ALA A 16 -10.70 -0.72 -16.06
N ARG A 17 -9.89 -1.79 -16.11
CA ARG A 17 -9.46 -2.40 -17.38
C ARG A 17 -10.61 -3.13 -18.10
N VAL A 18 -11.67 -3.52 -17.39
CA VAL A 18 -12.82 -4.26 -17.93
C VAL A 18 -14.06 -3.38 -18.04
N ASP A 19 -14.41 -2.68 -16.96
CA ASP A 19 -15.58 -1.80 -16.88
C ASP A 19 -15.30 -0.63 -15.91
N LEU A 20 -15.17 0.57 -16.48
CA LEU A 20 -14.90 1.78 -15.72
C LEU A 20 -16.08 2.18 -14.81
N GLU A 21 -17.33 1.86 -15.17
CA GLU A 21 -18.50 2.22 -14.37
C GLU A 21 -18.66 1.34 -13.13
N ALA A 22 -17.98 0.19 -13.11
CA ALA A 22 -17.94 -0.72 -11.97
C ALA A 22 -16.93 -0.31 -10.88
N VAL A 23 -16.05 0.66 -11.14
CA VAL A 23 -15.02 1.10 -10.17
C VAL A 23 -15.65 1.70 -8.92
N ARG A 24 -15.13 1.33 -7.74
CA ARG A 24 -15.51 1.87 -6.44
C ARG A 24 -14.25 2.29 -5.68
N ASN A 25 -14.32 3.43 -4.99
CA ASN A 25 -13.18 4.00 -4.28
C ASN A 25 -13.11 3.51 -2.84
N THR A 26 -11.90 3.36 -2.32
CA THR A 26 -11.60 3.22 -0.89
C THR A 26 -11.01 4.53 -0.34
N LYS A 27 -10.95 4.66 0.99
CA LYS A 27 -10.44 5.87 1.66
C LYS A 27 -8.97 5.80 2.03
N ASP A 28 -8.45 4.59 2.19
CA ASP A 28 -7.08 4.28 2.52
C ASP A 28 -6.27 3.93 1.27
N VAL A 29 -4.96 3.84 1.45
CA VAL A 29 -4.03 3.37 0.41
C VAL A 29 -3.19 2.26 1.02
N GLU A 30 -3.08 1.13 0.35
CA GLU A 30 -2.19 0.06 0.79
C GLU A 30 -1.00 -0.05 -0.17
N LEU A 31 0.22 -0.08 0.38
CA LEU A 31 1.46 -0.18 -0.38
C LEU A 31 2.22 -1.46 -0.02
N LEU A 32 2.60 -2.25 -1.03
CA LEU A 32 3.58 -3.31 -0.90
C LEU A 32 4.99 -2.75 -1.09
N VAL A 33 5.85 -2.93 -0.09
CA VAL A 33 7.21 -2.38 -0.07
C VAL A 33 8.22 -3.38 0.50
N ARG A 34 9.53 -3.15 0.29
CA ARG A 34 10.56 -3.95 0.94
C ARG A 34 10.85 -3.43 2.35
N ARG A 35 11.02 -4.34 3.31
CA ARG A 35 11.38 -4.00 4.70
C ARG A 35 12.65 -3.17 4.79
N ALA A 36 13.64 -3.48 3.96
CA ALA A 36 14.92 -2.76 3.89
C ALA A 36 14.76 -1.28 3.48
N ASP A 37 13.68 -0.93 2.77
CA ASP A 37 13.41 0.44 2.30
C ASP A 37 12.62 1.28 3.32
N LEU A 38 12.15 0.70 4.44
CA LEU A 38 11.26 1.36 5.39
C LEU A 38 11.78 2.72 5.87
N SER A 39 13.07 2.81 6.23
CA SER A 39 13.65 4.07 6.71
C SER A 39 13.61 5.18 5.65
N ALA A 40 13.83 4.84 4.37
CA ALA A 40 13.82 5.80 3.29
C ALA A 40 12.39 6.17 2.88
N ILE A 41 11.43 5.23 2.99
CA ILE A 41 10.00 5.50 2.82
C ILE A 41 9.51 6.46 3.89
N ILE A 42 9.88 6.23 5.16
CA ILE A 42 9.53 7.12 6.27
C ILE A 42 10.02 8.54 5.99
N SER A 43 11.27 8.70 5.55
CA SER A 43 11.82 10.02 5.20
C SER A 43 11.00 10.70 4.10
N ALA A 44 10.74 9.98 2.99
CA ALA A 44 10.04 10.54 1.85
C ALA A 44 8.59 10.94 2.17
N LEU A 45 7.85 10.10 2.90
CA LEU A 45 6.47 10.40 3.26
C LEU A 45 6.35 11.48 4.34
N ASN A 46 7.31 11.55 5.27
CA ASN A 46 7.38 12.66 6.23
C ASN A 46 7.62 14.01 5.53
N GLU A 47 8.48 14.07 4.52
CA GLU A 47 8.68 15.28 3.70
C GLU A 47 7.41 15.70 2.95
N ALA A 48 6.56 14.74 2.59
CA ALA A 48 5.26 14.98 1.97
C ALA A 48 4.14 15.34 2.98
N GLY A 49 4.44 15.40 4.29
CA GLY A 49 3.50 15.79 5.35
C GLY A 49 2.77 14.63 6.02
N PHE A 50 3.07 13.38 5.65
CA PHE A 50 2.53 12.22 6.32
C PHE A 50 3.30 11.90 7.60
N LEU A 51 2.66 11.28 8.60
CA LEU A 51 3.28 10.93 9.86
C LEU A 51 3.29 9.41 10.05
N TYR A 52 4.49 8.82 10.07
CA TYR A 52 4.66 7.40 10.37
C TYR A 52 4.18 7.04 11.78
N GLN A 53 3.46 5.94 11.89
CA GLN A 53 3.01 5.32 13.12
C GLN A 53 3.14 3.80 13.01
N ASN A 54 3.47 3.13 14.12
CA ASN A 54 3.30 1.69 14.24
C ASN A 54 2.24 1.41 15.31
N VAL A 55 1.10 0.83 14.90
CA VAL A 55 -0.05 0.58 15.77
C VAL A 55 -0.35 -0.91 15.77
N SER A 56 -0.15 -1.56 16.92
CA SER A 56 -0.39 -3.01 17.07
C SER A 56 0.35 -3.86 16.03
N GLY A 57 1.57 -3.45 15.65
CA GLY A 57 2.38 -4.13 14.64
C GLY A 57 2.05 -3.76 13.19
N LEU A 58 1.10 -2.86 12.96
CA LEU A 58 0.79 -2.32 11.63
C LEU A 58 1.57 -1.04 11.39
N ASP A 59 2.36 -1.03 10.31
CA ASP A 59 3.09 0.14 9.84
C ASP A 59 2.18 0.99 8.96
N LEU A 60 1.94 2.25 9.36
CA LEU A 60 1.04 3.13 8.63
C LEU A 60 1.49 4.60 8.67
N PHE A 61 0.92 5.40 7.78
CA PHE A 61 1.15 6.84 7.71
C PHE A 61 -0.17 7.60 7.79
N LEU A 62 -0.26 8.50 8.77
CA LEU A 62 -1.38 9.42 8.91
C LEU A 62 -1.18 10.64 8.01
N ASP A 63 -2.26 11.16 7.44
CA ASP A 63 -2.25 12.43 6.69
C ASP A 63 -2.21 13.61 7.67
N GLY A 64 -0.99 13.99 8.07
CA GLY A 64 -0.74 15.01 9.07
C GLY A 64 -1.16 14.65 10.52
N PRO A 65 -1.07 15.62 11.45
CA PRO A 65 -1.35 15.41 12.88
C PRO A 65 -2.79 15.00 13.20
N ASP A 66 -3.74 15.43 12.36
CA ASP A 66 -5.17 15.16 12.53
C ASP A 66 -5.64 13.96 11.67
N GLY A 67 -4.71 13.26 11.04
CA GLY A 67 -4.99 12.14 10.14
C GLY A 67 -5.66 10.95 10.84
N SER A 68 -6.56 10.28 10.12
CA SER A 68 -7.26 9.11 10.62
C SER A 68 -6.62 7.81 10.16
N VAL A 69 -6.53 6.82 11.05
CA VAL A 69 -6.15 5.43 10.68
C VAL A 69 -7.04 4.85 9.58
N ARG A 70 -8.31 5.29 9.49
CA ARG A 70 -9.28 4.83 8.49
C ARG A 70 -9.01 5.33 7.06
N SER A 71 -8.12 6.32 6.92
CA SER A 71 -7.72 6.89 5.63
C SER A 71 -6.19 6.96 5.53
N ALA A 72 -5.49 6.15 6.32
CA ALA A 72 -4.04 6.11 6.36
C ALA A 72 -3.48 5.40 5.13
N ILE A 73 -2.19 5.61 4.88
CA ILE A 73 -1.42 4.72 4.01
C ILE A 73 -0.93 3.56 4.87
N HIS A 74 -1.32 2.33 4.54
CA HIS A 74 -0.86 1.12 5.22
C HIS A 74 0.29 0.48 4.44
N LEU A 75 1.32 0.02 5.14
CA LEU A 75 2.41 -0.73 4.55
C LEU A 75 2.21 -2.23 4.77
N GLU A 76 2.28 -2.97 3.67
CA GLU A 76 2.53 -4.41 3.66
C GLU A 76 3.94 -4.67 3.12
N PHE A 77 4.56 -5.73 3.63
CA PHE A 77 5.96 -5.99 3.32
C PHE A 77 6.09 -7.19 2.40
N ALA A 78 6.86 -6.99 1.34
CA ALA A 78 7.12 -7.97 0.29
C ALA A 78 7.87 -9.20 0.83
N CYS A 79 7.51 -10.37 0.31
CA CYS A 79 8.04 -11.67 0.74
C CYS A 79 7.85 -11.95 2.24
N GLU A 80 6.81 -11.38 2.85
CA GLU A 80 6.47 -11.59 4.25
C GLU A 80 5.02 -12.03 4.42
N ARG A 81 4.78 -12.82 5.46
CA ARG A 81 3.44 -13.30 5.79
C ARG A 81 2.62 -12.20 6.44
N ILE A 82 1.59 -11.73 5.74
CA ILE A 82 0.70 -10.66 6.22
C ILE A 82 -0.13 -11.13 7.42
N ARG A 83 -0.74 -12.33 7.33
CA ARG A 83 -1.51 -12.94 8.42
C ARG A 83 -1.05 -14.36 8.67
N PRO A 84 -1.01 -14.85 9.92
CA PRO A 84 -0.56 -16.21 10.23
C PRO A 84 -1.27 -17.31 9.45
N GLU A 85 -2.56 -17.12 9.15
CA GLU A 85 -3.40 -18.04 8.40
C GLU A 85 -3.18 -18.02 6.88
N HIS A 86 -2.45 -17.03 6.34
CA HIS A 86 -2.18 -16.98 4.92
C HIS A 86 -1.28 -18.16 4.50
N PRO A 87 -1.63 -18.88 3.42
CA PRO A 87 -0.89 -20.06 3.00
C PRO A 87 0.48 -19.72 2.39
N LEU A 88 0.65 -18.49 1.92
CA LEU A 88 1.84 -17.99 1.24
C LEU A 88 2.20 -16.61 1.79
N ASP A 89 3.46 -16.24 1.59
CA ASP A 89 3.92 -14.88 1.82
C ASP A 89 3.36 -13.94 0.74
N SER A 90 3.40 -12.64 0.99
CA SER A 90 3.14 -11.64 -0.02
C SER A 90 4.14 -11.77 -1.19
N PRO A 91 3.74 -11.34 -2.41
CA PRO A 91 4.65 -11.34 -3.55
C PRO A 91 5.86 -10.40 -3.32
N ASP A 92 6.89 -10.54 -4.16
CA ASP A 92 7.93 -9.51 -4.23
C ASP A 92 7.34 -8.22 -4.84
N VAL A 93 7.91 -7.06 -4.50
CA VAL A 93 7.52 -5.77 -5.09
C VAL A 93 7.79 -5.69 -6.61
N ASP A 94 8.63 -6.57 -7.15
CA ASP A 94 8.88 -6.67 -8.59
C ASP A 94 7.79 -7.48 -9.33
N GLU A 95 6.93 -8.21 -8.61
CA GLU A 95 5.71 -8.85 -9.15
C GLU A 95 4.58 -7.81 -9.24
N ARG A 96 4.77 -6.86 -10.15
CA ARG A 96 3.87 -5.74 -10.39
C ARG A 96 3.75 -5.43 -11.87
N GLU A 97 2.61 -4.86 -12.24
CA GLU A 97 2.37 -4.32 -13.57
C GLU A 97 2.14 -2.80 -13.54
N PRO A 98 2.40 -2.08 -14.64
CA PRO A 98 1.95 -0.72 -14.79
C PRO A 98 0.42 -0.64 -14.70
N GLY A 99 -0.11 0.09 -13.70
CA GLY A 99 -1.49 0.56 -13.70
C GLY A 99 -1.63 1.91 -14.42
N PRO A 100 -2.86 2.44 -14.53
CA PRO A 100 -3.11 3.71 -15.21
C PRO A 100 -2.39 4.88 -14.53
N ASP A 101 -2.38 4.92 -13.20
CA ASP A 101 -1.79 6.01 -12.40
C ASP A 101 -0.60 5.57 -11.54
N PHE A 102 -0.54 4.28 -11.19
CA PHE A 102 0.43 3.71 -10.27
C PHE A 102 0.69 2.24 -10.59
N PRO A 103 1.88 1.69 -10.24
CA PRO A 103 2.12 0.25 -10.34
C PRO A 103 1.19 -0.52 -9.39
N ILE A 104 0.64 -1.64 -9.85
CA ILE A 104 -0.25 -2.52 -9.08
C ILE A 104 0.35 -3.94 -8.99
N ALA A 105 0.22 -4.58 -7.83
CA ALA A 105 0.69 -5.96 -7.67
C ALA A 105 -0.10 -6.96 -8.53
N THR A 106 0.56 -8.03 -8.96
CA THR A 106 -0.01 -9.14 -9.75
C THR A 106 -0.10 -10.43 -8.97
#